data_AF-A0A3D4YNF2-F1
#
_entry.id   AF-A0A3D4YNF2-F1
#
_cell.length_a   1.000
_cell.length_b   1.000
_cell.length_c   1.000
_cell.angle_alpha   90.00
_cell.angle_beta   90.00
_cell.angle_gamma   90.00
#
_symmetry.space_group_name_H-M   'P 1'
#
loop_
_entity.id
_entity.type
_entity.pdbx_description
1 polymer ?
#
loop_
_entity_poly.entity_id
_entity_poly.type
_entity_poly.pdbx_seq_one_letter_code
_entity_poly.pdbx_strand_id
1 'polypeptide(L)'
;GAWDNAKKIVEVELKQKGTPLHAATVVGDTVGDPFKDTSSVALNPIIKFTTLFGLLAVELAVSLTADKGATLTRVLAAVFFLISVTFVWRSFYAMRVKSGEA
;
A
#
# COMPACT_ATOMS: atom_id res chain seq x y z
N GLY A 1 13.80 -11.57 0.04
CA GLY A 1 14.60 -12.09 -1.09
C GLY A 1 16.02 -12.38 -0.67
N ALA A 2 16.86 -11.35 -0.53
CA ALA A 2 18.26 -11.52 -0.11
C ALA A 2 18.41 -12.23 1.25
N TRP A 3 17.56 -11.93 2.24
CA TRP A 3 17.58 -12.61 3.55
C TRP A 3 17.26 -14.11 3.48
N ASP A 4 16.28 -14.54 2.68
CA ASP A 4 16.01 -15.97 2.43
C ASP A 4 17.23 -16.67 1.80
N ASN A 5 17.89 -16.02 0.83
CA ASN A 5 19.09 -16.58 0.20
C ASN A 5 20.27 -16.66 1.18
N ALA A 6 20.47 -15.64 2.02
CA ALA A 6 21.50 -15.68 3.07
C ALA A 6 21.26 -16.81 4.08
N LYS A 7 20.00 -17.03 4.49
CA LYS A 7 19.62 -18.17 5.33
C LYS A 7 19.95 -19.50 4.64
N LYS A 8 19.60 -19.65 3.36
CA LYS A 8 19.90 -20.87 2.57
C LYS A 8 21.40 -21.18 2.47
N ILE A 9 22.25 -20.17 2.32
CA ILE A 9 23.72 -20.34 2.32
C ILE A 9 24.21 -20.91 3.66
N VAL A 10 23.72 -20.35 4.78
CA VAL A 10 24.07 -20.84 6.13
C VAL A 10 23.61 -22.29 6.36
N GLU A 11 22.45 -22.64 5.82
CA GLU A 11 21.86 -23.98 5.97
C GLU A 11 22.51 -25.05 5.10
N VAL A 12 22.88 -24.71 3.86
CA VAL A 12 23.29 -25.67 2.83
C VAL A 12 24.80 -25.70 2.63
N GLU A 13 25.43 -24.53 2.46
CA GLU A 13 26.86 -24.44 2.16
C GLU A 13 27.70 -24.51 3.43
N LEU A 14 27.33 -23.73 4.45
CA LEU A 14 28.06 -23.71 5.72
C LEU A 14 27.66 -24.87 6.64
N LYS A 15 26.50 -25.50 6.41
CA LYS A 15 25.93 -26.60 7.23
C LYS A 15 25.82 -26.25 8.72
N GLN A 16 25.67 -24.97 9.05
CA GLN A 16 25.69 -24.46 10.42
C GLN A 16 24.29 -24.35 11.04
N LYS A 17 23.42 -25.35 10.80
CA LYS A 17 22.08 -25.36 11.39
C LYS A 17 22.14 -25.45 12.91
N GLY A 18 21.30 -24.65 13.59
CA GLY A 18 21.24 -24.60 15.06
C GLY A 18 22.35 -23.76 15.71
N THR A 19 23.21 -23.10 14.93
CA THR A 19 24.20 -22.16 15.45
C THR A 19 23.58 -20.78 15.70
N PRO A 20 24.23 -19.91 16.49
CA PRO A 20 23.80 -18.51 16.65
C PRO A 20 23.70 -17.76 15.31
N LEU A 21 24.56 -18.10 14.33
CA LEU A 21 24.53 -17.53 12.98
C LEU A 21 23.25 -17.93 12.23
N HIS A 22 22.83 -19.19 12.35
CA HIS A 22 21.57 -19.67 11.76
C HIS A 22 20.35 -19.02 12.41
N ALA A 23 20.35 -18.85 13.73
CA ALA A 23 19.27 -18.13 14.41
C ALA A 23 19.13 -16.68 13.90
N ALA A 24 20.25 -15.98 13.70
CA ALA A 24 20.23 -14.61 13.18
C ALA A 24 19.69 -14.52 11.74
N THR A 25 20.05 -15.45 10.86
CA THR A 25 19.54 -15.46 9.47
C THR A 25 18.08 -15.88 9.39
N VAL A 26 17.61 -16.76 10.27
CA VAL A 26 16.18 -17.09 10.41
C VAL A 26 15.38 -15.86 10.82
N VAL A 27 15.83 -15.09 11.82
CA VAL A 27 15.15 -13.85 12.22
C VAL A 27 15.06 -12.88 11.03
N GLY A 28 16.16 -12.66 10.30
CA GLY A 28 16.16 -11.81 9.11
C GLY A 28 15.17 -12.26 8.02
N ASP A 29 15.03 -13.56 7.80
CA ASP A 29 14.07 -14.10 6.83
C ASP A 29 12.62 -13.95 7.30
N THR A 30 12.34 -14.23 8.59
CA THR A 30 10.98 -14.07 9.15
C THR A 30 10.49 -12.62 9.10
N VAL A 31 11.39 -11.65 9.26
CA VAL A 31 11.06 -10.22 9.08
C VAL A 31 10.83 -9.91 7.59
N GLY A 32 11.57 -10.56 6.69
CA GLY A 32 11.50 -10.34 5.25
C GLY A 32 10.32 -10.99 4.54
N ASP A 33 9.75 -12.07 5.09
CA ASP A 33 8.68 -12.85 4.46
C ASP A 33 7.39 -12.02 4.22
N PRO A 34 6.86 -11.24 5.18
CA PRO A 34 5.70 -10.38 4.92
C PRO A 34 5.93 -9.36 3.81
N PHE A 35 7.17 -8.86 3.65
CA PHE A 35 7.50 -7.92 2.60
C PHE A 35 7.62 -8.62 1.24
N LYS A 36 8.32 -9.75 1.16
CA LYS A 36 8.57 -10.44 -0.11
C LYS A 36 7.33 -11.19 -0.62
N ASP A 37 6.55 -11.83 0.25
CA ASP A 37 5.49 -12.74 -0.17
C ASP A 37 4.09 -12.12 -0.11
N THR A 38 3.90 -11.09 0.72
CA THR A 38 2.58 -10.44 0.88
C THR A 38 2.57 -9.03 0.29
N SER A 39 3.30 -8.10 0.90
CA SER A 39 3.17 -6.68 0.59
C SER A 39 3.67 -6.35 -0.82
N SER A 40 4.85 -6.84 -1.20
CA SER A 40 5.43 -6.55 -2.53
C SER A 40 4.67 -7.21 -3.68
N VAL A 41 4.16 -8.43 -3.49
CA VAL A 41 3.31 -9.11 -4.48
C VAL A 41 1.99 -8.34 -4.67
N ALA A 42 1.42 -7.80 -3.58
CA ALA A 42 0.18 -7.03 -3.62
C ALA A 42 0.31 -5.65 -4.29
N LEU A 43 1.49 -5.03 -4.28
CA LEU A 43 1.65 -3.68 -4.86
C LEU A 43 1.43 -3.63 -6.38
N ASN A 44 1.86 -4.64 -7.13
CA ASN A 44 1.70 -4.68 -8.58
C ASN A 44 0.22 -4.59 -9.04
N PRO A 45 -0.71 -5.43 -8.54
CA PRO A 45 -2.12 -5.28 -8.86
C PRO A 45 -2.71 -3.98 -8.29
N ILE A 46 -2.34 -3.55 -7.08
CA ILE A 46 -2.82 -2.27 -6.51
C ILE A 46 -2.51 -1.11 -7.46
N ILE A 47 -1.27 -1.01 -7.95
CA ILE A 47 -0.86 0.05 -8.88
C ILE A 47 -1.67 -0.05 -10.19
N LYS A 48 -1.75 -1.24 -10.80
CA LYS A 48 -2.45 -1.44 -12.08
C LYS A 48 -3.94 -1.12 -12.00
N PHE A 49 -4.62 -1.54 -10.94
CA PHE A 49 -6.05 -1.28 -10.78
C PHE A 49 -6.32 0.18 -10.42
N THR A 50 -5.49 0.79 -9.56
CA THR A 50 -5.66 2.20 -9.19
C THR A 50 -5.43 3.13 -10.39
N THR A 51 -4.41 2.86 -11.21
CA THR A 51 -4.14 3.67 -12.41
C THR A 51 -5.22 3.47 -13.48
N LEU A 52 -5.67 2.24 -13.72
CA LEU A 52 -6.77 1.97 -14.64
C LEU A 52 -8.05 2.69 -14.21
N PHE A 53 -8.43 2.58 -12.92
CA PHE A 53 -9.60 3.27 -12.40
C PHE A 53 -9.48 4.79 -12.51
N GLY A 54 -8.29 5.34 -12.24
CA GLY A 54 -8.01 6.77 -12.39
C GLY A 54 -8.23 7.27 -13.83
N LEU A 55 -7.75 6.53 -14.83
CA LEU A 55 -7.95 6.87 -16.23
C LEU A 55 -9.44 6.86 -16.62
N LEU A 56 -10.18 5.82 -16.21
CA LEU A 56 -11.61 5.71 -16.46
C LEU A 56 -12.42 6.84 -15.78
N ALA A 57 -12.04 7.20 -14.56
CA ALA A 57 -12.68 8.30 -13.84
C ALA A 57 -12.46 9.66 -14.54
N VAL A 58 -11.26 9.90 -15.06
CA VAL A 58 -10.95 11.10 -15.85
C VAL A 58 -11.75 11.12 -17.15
N GLU A 59 -11.79 10.00 -17.88
CA GLU A 59 -12.57 9.88 -19.11
C GLU A 59 -14.05 10.18 -18.87
N LEU A 60 -14.64 9.60 -17.82
CA LEU A 60 -16.01 9.87 -17.42
C LEU A 60 -16.25 11.36 -17.11
N ALA A 61 -15.31 12.02 -16.42
CA ALA A 61 -15.42 13.43 -16.10
C ALA A 61 -15.40 14.34 -17.35
N VAL A 62 -14.57 13.99 -18.34
CA VAL A 62 -14.51 14.70 -19.63
C VAL A 62 -15.82 14.51 -20.41
N SER A 63 -16.29 13.27 -20.55
CA SER A 63 -17.53 12.96 -21.27
C SER A 63 -18.74 13.63 -20.62
N LEU A 64 -18.85 13.61 -19.29
CA LEU A 64 -19.94 14.28 -18.58
C LEU A 64 -19.94 15.80 -18.80
N THR A 65 -18.76 16.41 -18.91
CA THR A 65 -18.61 17.84 -19.20
C THR A 65 -19.07 18.19 -20.61
N ALA A 66 -18.79 17.32 -21.58
CA ALA A 66 -19.23 17.49 -22.96
C ALA A 66 -20.76 17.41 -23.08
N ASP A 67 -21.39 16.45 -22.39
CA ASP A 67 -22.83 16.17 -22.55
C ASP A 67 -23.74 17.06 -21.68
N LYS A 68 -23.33 17.36 -20.43
CA LYS A 68 -24.19 18.03 -19.44
C LYS A 68 -23.73 19.44 -19.03
N GLY A 69 -22.64 19.92 -19.63
CA GLY A 69 -22.10 21.26 -19.43
C GLY A 69 -21.21 21.42 -18.20
N ALA A 70 -20.29 22.39 -18.28
CA ALA A 70 -19.21 22.57 -17.31
C ALA A 70 -19.67 22.92 -15.89
N THR A 71 -20.82 23.58 -15.73
CA THR A 71 -21.32 23.99 -14.41
C THR A 71 -21.69 22.79 -13.55
N LEU A 72 -22.40 21.80 -14.11
CA LEU A 72 -22.78 20.60 -13.38
C LEU A 72 -21.55 19.79 -12.98
N THR A 73 -20.59 19.57 -13.89
CA THR A 73 -19.35 18.85 -13.58
C THR A 73 -18.56 19.55 -12.47
N ARG A 74 -18.43 20.88 -12.52
CA ARG A 74 -17.68 21.64 -11.49
C ARG A 74 -18.34 21.54 -10.11
N VAL A 75 -19.68 21.61 -10.05
CA VAL A 75 -20.41 21.44 -8.78
C VAL A 75 -20.17 20.03 -8.22
N LEU A 76 -20.32 18.98 -9.05
CA LEU A 76 -20.08 17.60 -8.63
C LEU A 76 -18.63 17.38 -8.18
N ALA A 77 -17.65 17.95 -8.91
CA ALA A 77 -16.24 17.88 -8.55
C ALA A 77 -15.98 18.55 -7.19
N ALA A 78 -16.56 19.72 -6.94
CA ALA A 78 -16.44 20.41 -5.65
C ALA A 78 -17.05 19.59 -4.50
N VAL A 79 -18.21 18.96 -4.71
CA VAL A 79 -18.86 18.09 -3.71
C VAL A 79 -17.99 16.87 -3.41
N PHE A 80 -17.52 16.14 -4.44
CA PHE A 80 -16.66 14.98 -4.24
C PHE A 80 -15.33 15.34 -3.58
N PHE A 81 -14.77 16.49 -3.91
CA PHE A 81 -13.56 17.00 -3.27
C PHE A 81 -13.77 17.27 -1.78
N LEU A 82 -14.86 17.95 -1.40
CA LEU A 82 -15.19 18.22 0.01
C LEU A 82 -15.42 16.92 0.80
N ILE A 83 -16.12 15.95 0.21
CA ILE A 83 -16.32 14.63 0.81
C ILE A 83 -14.97 13.92 1.02
N SER A 84 -14.10 13.93 -0.01
CA SER A 84 -12.77 13.31 0.05
C SER A 84 -11.90 13.95 1.14
N VAL A 85 -11.83 15.28 1.20
CA VAL A 85 -11.10 16.01 2.24
C VAL A 85 -11.63 15.67 3.63
N THR A 86 -12.95 15.65 3.80
CA THR A 86 -13.58 15.31 5.08
C THR A 86 -13.26 13.88 5.50
N PHE A 87 -13.33 12.93 4.57
CA PHE A 87 -12.99 11.53 4.83
C PHE A 87 -11.51 11.36 5.21
N VAL A 88 -10.59 11.97 4.47
CA VAL A 88 -9.15 11.93 4.77
C VAL A 88 -8.87 12.55 6.12
N TRP A 89 -9.45 13.72 6.42
CA TRP A 89 -9.27 14.37 7.70
C TRP A 89 -9.76 13.47 8.86
N ARG A 90 -10.95 12.88 8.75
CA ARG A 90 -11.48 11.95 9.76
C ARG A 90 -10.61 10.71 9.91
N SER A 91 -10.20 10.09 8.80
CA SER A 91 -9.39 8.88 8.82
C SER A 91 -8.04 9.12 9.51
N PHE A 92 -7.32 10.17 9.11
CA PHE A 92 -5.96 10.39 9.62
C PHE A 92 -5.89 11.13 10.96
N TYR A 93 -6.78 12.10 11.21
CA TYR A 93 -6.69 12.95 12.39
C TYR A 93 -7.61 12.50 13.53
N ALA A 94 -8.76 11.90 13.25
CA ALA A 94 -9.67 11.45 14.32
C ALA A 94 -9.26 10.08 14.91
N MET A 95 -8.40 9.31 14.25
CA MET A 95 -7.85 8.05 14.75
C MET A 95 -6.53 8.21 15.52
N ARG A 96 -6.03 9.43 15.72
CA ARG A 96 -4.87 9.65 16.60
C ARG A 96 -5.29 9.36 18.04
N VAL A 97 -4.78 8.26 18.59
CA VAL A 97 -4.87 7.96 20.03
C VAL A 97 -4.30 9.15 20.79
N LYS A 98 -5.11 9.77 21.65
CA LYS A 98 -4.61 10.77 22.59
C LYS A 98 -3.65 10.06 23.53
N SER A 99 -2.35 10.36 23.41
CA SER A 99 -1.38 10.00 24.44
C SER A 99 -1.73 10.81 25.69
N GLY A 100 -2.39 10.16 26.64
CA GLY A 100 -2.87 10.84 27.83
C GLY A 100 -3.83 9.98 28.63
N GLU A 101 -3.31 8.88 29.17
CA GLU A 101 -3.65 8.30 30.47
C GLU A 101 -2.72 7.09 30.66
N ALA A 102 -1.56 7.39 31.26
CA ALA A 102 -0.67 6.42 31.88
C ALA A 102 -0.99 6.36 33.37
#